data_AF-A0A016W3P3-F1
#
_entry.id   AF-A0A016W3P3-F1
#
_cell.length_a   1.000
_cell.length_b   1.000
_cell.length_c   1.000
_cell.angle_alpha   90.00
_cell.angle_beta   90.00
_cell.angle_gamma   90.00
#
_symmetry.space_group_name_H-M   'P 1'
#
loop_
_entity.id
_entity.type
_entity.pdbx_description
1 polymer ?
#
loop_
_entity_poly.entity_id
_entity_poly.type
_entity_poly.pdbx_seq_one_letter_code
_entity_poly.pdbx_strand_id
1 'polypeptide(L)'
;MDEASQIPGPVFVSIADRLPYIRHIYIGDVYQEEPHVHCPSSSNSAAFGARSVMSVLDAAANVSIAHLVTTFRAHPSLNELPNRLTYGWTLVSGADATERLLLLDLFEFSDRNLPFLFVDVAGALQRAVTKSHHNEVEATVCLIIATELEGRGVSADQICMISFHREQLRRLAEPVRDLGIELSTVDTVQGREKDVVILLTTETGFDPKAPSSWMISDV
;
A
#
# COMPACT_ATOMS: atom_id res chain seq x y z
N MET A 1 -11.40 -2.62 -18.26
CA MET A 1 -10.62 -1.59 -17.53
C MET A 1 -10.23 -2.21 -16.22
N ASP A 2 -8.93 -2.19 -15.93
CA ASP A 2 -8.37 -2.65 -14.66
C ASP A 2 -8.10 -1.43 -13.76
N GLU A 3 -7.93 -1.65 -12.45
CA GLU A 3 -7.81 -0.59 -11.43
C GLU A 3 -8.90 0.48 -11.54
N ALA A 4 -10.13 0.03 -11.81
CA ALA A 4 -11.27 0.90 -12.11
C ALA A 4 -11.66 1.79 -10.93
N SER A 5 -11.25 1.48 -9.70
CA SER A 5 -11.48 2.34 -8.54
C SER A 5 -10.88 3.74 -8.74
N GLN A 6 -9.78 3.85 -9.49
CA GLN A 6 -9.09 5.10 -9.78
C GLN A 6 -9.67 5.89 -10.97
N ILE A 7 -10.68 5.36 -11.67
CA ILE A 7 -11.27 6.04 -12.84
C ILE A 7 -12.42 6.95 -12.36
N PRO A 8 -12.34 8.28 -12.59
CA PRO A 8 -13.44 9.18 -12.27
C PRO A 8 -14.70 8.92 -13.12
N GLY A 9 -15.88 9.08 -12.51
CA GLY A 9 -17.18 8.96 -13.17
C GLY A 9 -17.30 9.74 -14.49
N PRO A 10 -16.85 11.01 -14.59
CA PRO A 10 -16.89 11.74 -15.87
C PRO A 10 -16.08 11.08 -16.99
N VAL A 11 -14.95 10.45 -16.66
CA VAL A 11 -14.13 9.70 -17.62
C VAL A 11 -14.91 8.48 -18.12
N PHE A 12 -15.53 7.73 -17.19
CA PHE A 12 -16.40 6.61 -17.54
C PHE A 12 -17.53 7.00 -18.49
N VAL A 13 -18.28 8.07 -18.20
CA VAL A 13 -19.37 8.56 -19.07
C VAL A 13 -18.85 8.87 -20.47
N SER A 14 -17.67 9.50 -20.56
CA SER A 14 -17.05 9.83 -21.85
C SER A 14 -16.65 8.59 -22.67
N ILE A 15 -16.29 7.48 -22.00
CA ILE A 15 -15.94 6.21 -22.64
C ILE A 15 -17.22 5.49 -23.09
N ALA A 16 -18.24 5.44 -22.24
CA ALA A 16 -19.51 4.79 -22.53
C ALA A 16 -20.23 5.45 -23.71
N ASP A 17 -20.21 6.79 -23.78
CA ASP A 17 -20.81 7.56 -24.89
C ASP A 17 -20.09 7.31 -26.23
N ARG A 18 -18.76 7.25 -26.22
CA ARG A 18 -17.95 7.01 -27.43
C ARG A 18 -18.00 5.57 -27.91
N LEU A 19 -18.26 4.62 -27.01
CA LEU A 19 -18.22 3.18 -27.30
C LEU A 19 -19.53 2.51 -26.83
N PRO A 20 -20.68 2.84 -27.44
CA PRO A 20 -22.00 2.41 -26.95
C PRO A 20 -22.30 0.93 -27.19
N TYR A 21 -21.62 0.29 -28.14
CA TYR A 21 -21.90 -1.09 -28.56
C TYR A 21 -20.93 -2.13 -27.98
N ILE A 22 -19.93 -1.70 -27.19
CA ILE A 22 -18.97 -2.63 -26.60
C ILE A 22 -19.45 -3.16 -25.26
N ARG A 23 -19.05 -4.38 -24.93
CA ARG A 23 -19.19 -4.90 -23.58
C ARG A 23 -18.10 -4.30 -22.69
N HIS A 24 -18.50 -3.57 -21.66
CA HIS A 24 -17.58 -3.02 -20.68
C HIS A 24 -17.41 -3.98 -19.50
N ILE A 25 -16.16 -4.16 -19.07
CA ILE A 25 -15.80 -4.91 -17.86
C ILE A 25 -14.89 -4.00 -17.05
N TYR A 26 -15.25 -3.77 -15.79
CA TYR A 26 -14.50 -2.95 -14.83
C TYR A 26 -14.05 -3.85 -13.69
N ILE A 27 -12.75 -3.86 -13.43
CA ILE A 27 -12.09 -4.64 -12.40
C ILE A 27 -11.37 -3.65 -11.50
N GLY A 28 -11.48 -3.83 -10.19
CA GLY A 28 -10.82 -2.98 -9.19
C GLY A 28 -11.38 -3.26 -7.80
N ASP A 29 -11.04 -2.40 -6.86
CA ASP A 29 -11.43 -2.53 -5.46
C ASP A 29 -11.81 -1.17 -4.88
N VAL A 30 -13.05 -1.04 -4.40
CA VAL A 30 -13.58 0.21 -3.84
C VAL A 30 -12.92 0.60 -2.52
N TYR A 31 -12.20 -0.32 -1.87
CA TYR A 31 -11.51 -0.08 -0.62
C TYR A 31 -10.01 0.24 -0.79
N GLN A 32 -9.52 0.25 -2.03
CA GLN A 32 -8.16 0.70 -2.36
C GLN A 32 -8.18 2.16 -2.84
N GLU A 33 -7.13 2.61 -3.53
CA GLU A 33 -6.97 4.01 -3.91
C GLU A 33 -8.15 4.56 -4.74
N GLU A 34 -8.57 5.76 -4.34
CA GLU A 34 -9.57 6.56 -5.03
C GLU A 34 -8.92 7.38 -6.17
N PRO A 35 -9.73 7.94 -7.09
CA PRO A 35 -9.19 8.81 -8.13
C PRO A 35 -8.48 10.02 -7.54
N HIS A 36 -7.25 10.28 -7.99
CA HIS A 36 -6.45 11.39 -7.48
C HIS A 36 -7.11 12.76 -7.75
N VAL A 37 -7.23 13.59 -6.70
CA VAL A 37 -7.89 14.91 -6.78
C VAL A 37 -6.94 16.03 -6.32
N HIS A 38 -6.87 17.12 -7.10
CA HIS A 38 -6.08 18.30 -6.75
C HIS A 38 -6.83 19.33 -5.89
N CYS A 39 -8.08 19.05 -5.52
CA CYS A 39 -8.91 19.92 -4.71
C CYS A 39 -9.32 19.20 -3.42
N PRO A 40 -9.76 19.92 -2.38
CA PRO A 40 -10.19 19.31 -1.13
C PRO A 40 -11.27 18.24 -1.37
N SER A 41 -11.16 17.10 -0.70
CA SER A 41 -12.11 15.99 -0.81
C SER A 41 -13.55 16.38 -0.47
N SER A 42 -13.72 17.39 0.40
CA SER A 42 -15.02 17.96 0.76
C SER A 42 -15.63 18.89 -0.29
N SER A 43 -14.90 19.23 -1.36
CA SER A 43 -15.41 20.13 -2.39
C SER A 43 -16.41 19.43 -3.30
N ASN A 44 -17.39 20.19 -3.81
CA ASN A 44 -18.31 19.69 -4.84
C ASN A 44 -17.57 19.17 -6.07
N SER A 45 -16.43 19.80 -6.42
CA SER A 45 -15.58 19.34 -7.53
C SER A 45 -15.03 17.94 -7.31
N ALA A 46 -14.61 17.60 -6.08
CA ALA A 46 -14.21 16.24 -5.74
C ALA A 46 -15.42 15.29 -5.72
N ALA A 47 -16.49 15.68 -5.03
CA ALA A 47 -17.69 14.85 -4.86
C ALA A 47 -18.35 14.43 -6.18
N PHE A 48 -18.40 15.32 -7.18
CA PHE A 48 -19.01 15.04 -8.48
C PHE A 48 -18.01 14.72 -9.58
N GLY A 49 -16.79 15.28 -9.49
CA GLY A 49 -15.78 15.15 -10.54
C GLY A 49 -14.82 13.98 -10.34
N ALA A 50 -14.66 13.49 -9.11
CA ALA A 50 -13.68 12.46 -8.76
C ALA A 50 -14.30 11.22 -8.09
N ARG A 51 -15.63 11.12 -8.00
CA ARG A 51 -16.26 9.87 -7.56
C ARG A 51 -15.85 8.72 -8.49
N SER A 52 -15.38 7.63 -7.91
CA SER A 52 -14.98 6.43 -8.64
C SER A 52 -16.12 5.85 -9.47
N VAL A 53 -15.81 5.38 -10.68
CA VAL A 53 -16.76 4.60 -11.49
C VAL A 53 -17.24 3.35 -10.75
N MET A 54 -16.39 2.70 -9.95
CA MET A 54 -16.80 1.51 -9.20
C MET A 54 -17.90 1.84 -8.20
N SER A 55 -17.76 2.93 -7.43
CA SER A 55 -18.81 3.36 -6.50
C SER A 55 -20.10 3.82 -7.19
N VAL A 56 -20.04 4.20 -8.47
CA VAL A 56 -21.23 4.50 -9.28
C VAL A 56 -21.89 3.21 -9.77
N LEU A 57 -21.11 2.27 -10.26
CA LEU A 57 -21.58 0.98 -10.77
C LEU A 57 -22.11 0.07 -9.64
N ASP A 58 -21.48 0.09 -8.48
CA ASP A 58 -21.89 -0.67 -7.28
C ASP A 58 -23.28 -0.23 -6.78
N ALA A 59 -23.58 1.07 -6.90
CA ALA A 59 -24.89 1.63 -6.56
C ALA A 59 -25.97 1.41 -7.64
N ALA A 60 -25.62 0.89 -8.82
CA ALA A 60 -26.52 0.79 -9.96
C ALA A 60 -27.28 -0.56 -9.98
N ALA A 61 -28.61 -0.51 -10.05
CA ALA A 61 -29.47 -1.70 -9.94
C ALA A 61 -29.27 -2.76 -11.04
N ASN A 62 -28.72 -2.38 -12.20
CA ASN A 62 -28.62 -3.24 -13.38
C ASN A 62 -27.17 -3.60 -13.76
N VAL A 63 -26.25 -3.57 -12.79
CA VAL A 63 -24.85 -3.98 -12.99
C VAL A 63 -24.63 -5.33 -12.32
N SER A 64 -24.12 -6.30 -13.08
CA SER A 64 -23.69 -7.59 -12.52
C SER A 64 -22.33 -7.44 -11.85
N ILE A 65 -22.24 -7.78 -10.57
CA ILE A 65 -21.02 -7.68 -9.76
C ILE A 65 -20.59 -9.09 -9.38
N ALA A 66 -19.30 -9.38 -9.57
CA ALA A 66 -18.68 -10.63 -9.15
C ALA A 66 -17.56 -10.32 -8.16
N HIS A 67 -17.73 -10.74 -6.91
CA HIS A 67 -16.71 -10.54 -5.87
C HIS A 67 -15.64 -11.62 -5.95
N LEU A 68 -14.37 -11.20 -5.99
CA LEU A 68 -13.21 -12.08 -5.86
C LEU A 68 -12.71 -11.99 -4.42
N VAL A 69 -13.04 -12.99 -3.62
CA VAL A 69 -12.75 -12.98 -2.17
C VAL A 69 -11.54 -13.82 -1.78
N THR A 70 -10.95 -14.59 -2.71
CA THR A 70 -9.79 -15.44 -2.42
C THR A 70 -8.51 -14.75 -2.88
N THR A 71 -7.58 -14.53 -1.95
CA THR A 71 -6.25 -13.95 -2.23
C THR A 71 -5.15 -15.01 -2.16
N PHE A 72 -4.23 -14.97 -3.10
CA PHE A 72 -3.09 -15.90 -3.19
C PHE A 72 -1.73 -15.20 -2.99
N ARG A 73 -1.75 -13.90 -2.65
CA ARG A 73 -0.56 -13.05 -2.63
C ARG A 73 0.34 -13.35 -1.42
N ALA A 74 -0.14 -12.98 -0.24
CA ALA A 74 0.64 -12.99 0.99
C ALA A 74 0.45 -14.26 1.83
N HIS A 75 1.35 -14.46 2.81
CA HIS A 75 1.20 -15.46 3.87
C HIS A 75 -0.15 -15.26 4.59
N PRO A 76 -0.91 -16.34 4.93
CA PRO A 76 -2.25 -16.22 5.51
C PRO A 76 -2.36 -15.29 6.74
N SER A 77 -1.35 -15.30 7.63
CA SER A 77 -1.33 -14.42 8.81
C SER A 77 -1.16 -12.93 8.47
N LEU A 78 -0.54 -12.58 7.34
CA LEU A 78 -0.42 -11.18 6.90
C LEU A 78 -1.77 -10.62 6.41
N ASN A 79 -2.66 -11.48 5.92
CA ASN A 79 -3.97 -11.07 5.43
C ASN A 79 -4.95 -10.76 6.56
N GLU A 80 -4.69 -11.20 7.80
CA GLU A 80 -5.64 -11.09 8.91
C GLU A 80 -6.02 -9.63 9.21
N LEU A 81 -5.02 -8.77 9.40
CA LEU A 81 -5.24 -7.38 9.80
C LEU A 81 -5.95 -6.57 8.69
N PRO A 82 -5.50 -6.57 7.42
CA PRO A 82 -6.23 -5.92 6.33
C PRO A 82 -7.65 -6.47 6.15
N ASN A 83 -7.83 -7.79 6.23
CA ASN A 83 -9.16 -8.41 6.09
C ASN A 83 -10.14 -7.95 7.18
N ARG A 84 -9.67 -7.85 8.43
CA ARG A 84 -10.47 -7.35 9.54
C ARG A 84 -10.84 -5.88 9.37
N LEU A 85 -9.86 -5.03 9.05
CA LEU A 85 -10.05 -3.58 9.03
C LEU A 85 -10.84 -3.10 7.82
N THR A 86 -10.67 -3.76 6.68
CA THR A 86 -11.14 -3.24 5.39
C THR A 86 -12.26 -4.09 4.80
N TYR A 87 -12.17 -5.42 4.91
CA TYR A 87 -13.05 -6.35 4.18
C TYR A 87 -14.03 -7.11 5.07
N GLY A 88 -14.14 -6.75 6.35
CA GLY A 88 -15.11 -7.34 7.27
C GLY A 88 -15.02 -8.86 7.38
N TRP A 89 -13.80 -9.42 7.33
CA TRP A 89 -13.52 -10.87 7.36
C TRP A 89 -13.97 -11.68 6.13
N THR A 90 -14.29 -11.02 5.02
CA THR A 90 -14.75 -11.72 3.81
C THR A 90 -13.62 -12.31 2.97
N LEU A 91 -12.37 -11.81 3.09
CA LEU A 91 -11.24 -12.36 2.34
C LEU A 91 -10.82 -13.73 2.88
N VAL A 92 -10.49 -14.63 1.96
CA VAL A 92 -10.00 -15.98 2.24
C VAL A 92 -8.61 -16.12 1.65
N SER A 93 -7.66 -16.66 2.42
CA SER A 93 -6.33 -16.99 1.89
C SER A 93 -6.42 -18.29 1.09
N GLY A 94 -6.06 -18.23 -0.19
CA GLY A 94 -5.92 -19.39 -1.06
C GLY A 94 -4.49 -19.94 -1.14
N ALA A 95 -3.50 -19.21 -0.63
CA ALA A 95 -2.13 -19.68 -0.49
C ALA A 95 -1.94 -20.49 0.80
N ASP A 96 -1.13 -21.54 0.74
CA ASP A 96 -0.73 -22.28 1.95
C ASP A 96 0.39 -21.51 2.68
N ALA A 97 0.35 -21.50 4.01
CA ALA A 97 1.40 -20.89 4.83
C ALA A 97 2.79 -21.45 4.52
N THR A 98 2.86 -22.75 4.23
CA THR A 98 4.11 -23.46 3.90
C THR A 98 4.71 -23.01 2.56
N GLU A 99 3.94 -22.35 1.69
CA GLU A 99 4.41 -21.77 0.43
C GLU A 99 4.90 -20.32 0.59
N ARG A 100 4.87 -19.77 1.82
CA ARG A 100 5.14 -18.35 2.11
C ARG A 100 6.13 -18.19 3.27
N LEU A 101 7.16 -19.03 3.30
CA LEU A 101 8.11 -19.14 4.42
C LEU A 101 9.41 -18.33 4.28
N LEU A 102 9.65 -17.64 3.14
CA LEU A 102 10.93 -16.99 2.84
C LEU A 102 11.54 -16.24 4.04
N LEU A 103 10.80 -15.33 4.65
CA LEU A 103 11.31 -14.58 5.80
C LEU A 103 11.46 -15.47 7.06
N LEU A 104 10.48 -16.34 7.33
CA LEU A 104 10.46 -17.22 8.51
C LEU A 104 11.62 -18.23 8.52
N ASP A 105 12.08 -18.66 7.34
CA ASP A 105 13.23 -19.55 7.17
C ASP A 105 14.56 -18.81 7.35
N LEU A 106 14.58 -17.51 7.03
CA LEU A 106 15.80 -16.70 7.05
C LEU A 106 16.04 -15.98 8.38
N PHE A 107 15.01 -15.68 9.17
CA PHE A 107 15.12 -14.91 10.42
C PHE A 107 14.36 -15.55 11.57
N GLU A 108 14.81 -15.26 12.79
CA GLU A 108 14.09 -15.65 14.00
C GLU A 108 13.02 -14.61 14.33
N PHE A 109 11.76 -14.97 14.12
CA PHE A 109 10.60 -14.18 14.53
C PHE A 109 10.12 -14.61 15.92
N SER A 110 9.66 -13.64 16.72
CA SER A 110 9.02 -13.92 18.02
C SER A 110 7.78 -14.80 17.86
N ASP A 111 7.04 -14.60 16.78
CA ASP A 111 5.96 -15.49 16.33
C ASP A 111 6.39 -16.18 15.04
N ARG A 112 6.60 -17.51 15.10
CA ARG A 112 7.06 -18.31 13.96
C ARG A 112 6.01 -18.47 12.85
N ASN A 113 4.80 -17.94 13.02
CA ASN A 113 3.75 -17.97 12.00
C ASN A 113 3.45 -16.59 11.41
N LEU A 114 4.17 -15.54 11.82
CA LEU A 114 3.92 -14.18 11.38
C LEU A 114 5.19 -13.60 10.73
N PRO A 115 5.29 -13.60 9.38
CA PRO A 115 6.40 -12.98 8.65
C PRO A 115 6.26 -11.46 8.61
N PHE A 116 6.12 -10.83 9.78
CA PHE A 116 5.99 -9.39 9.96
C PHE A 116 6.89 -8.96 11.11
N LEU A 117 7.70 -7.93 10.88
CA LEU A 117 8.54 -7.33 11.91
C LEU A 117 8.28 -5.83 11.96
N PHE A 118 7.97 -5.34 13.15
CA PHE A 118 7.97 -3.91 13.43
C PHE A 118 9.27 -3.54 14.14
N VAL A 119 10.13 -2.79 13.45
CA VAL A 119 11.43 -2.35 14.00
C VAL A 119 11.27 -0.95 14.55
N ASP A 120 11.26 -0.84 15.88
CA ASP A 120 11.30 0.47 16.54
C ASP A 120 12.70 1.10 16.37
N VAL A 121 12.75 2.21 15.65
CA VAL A 121 13.98 2.94 15.39
C VAL A 121 13.97 4.22 16.21
N ALA A 122 14.90 4.32 17.16
CA ALA A 122 15.14 5.51 17.98
C ALA A 122 15.81 6.65 17.19
N GLY A 123 15.16 7.07 16.10
CA GLY A 123 15.54 8.20 15.26
C GLY A 123 14.75 9.47 15.59
N ALA A 124 15.07 10.55 14.89
CA ALA A 124 14.37 11.82 15.01
C ALA A 124 13.82 12.26 13.65
N LEU A 125 12.55 12.68 13.62
CA LEU A 125 11.93 13.29 12.45
C LEU A 125 12.61 14.64 12.16
N GLN A 126 13.21 14.77 10.98
CA GLN A 126 13.87 15.98 10.55
C GLN A 126 13.14 16.60 9.36
N ARG A 127 12.88 17.90 9.43
CA ARG A 127 12.23 18.64 8.35
C ARG A 127 13.26 19.18 7.37
N ALA A 128 13.13 18.82 6.10
CA ALA A 128 13.98 19.35 5.04
C ALA A 128 13.50 20.71 4.54
N VAL A 129 14.35 21.39 3.77
CA VAL A 129 14.05 22.69 3.12
C VAL A 129 12.82 22.58 2.21
N THR A 130 12.58 21.40 1.63
CA THR A 130 11.40 21.06 0.81
C THR A 130 10.10 20.95 1.61
N LYS A 131 10.13 21.17 2.93
CA LYS A 131 9.04 20.97 3.90
C LYS A 131 8.59 19.51 4.08
N SER A 132 9.19 18.56 3.37
CA SER A 132 9.04 17.13 3.62
C SER A 132 9.89 16.70 4.82
N HIS A 133 9.61 15.52 5.36
CA HIS A 133 10.35 14.94 6.47
C HIS A 133 11.26 13.79 6.03
N HIS A 134 12.29 13.52 6.84
CA HIS A 134 13.21 12.41 6.71
C HIS A 134 13.69 11.97 8.09
N ASN A 135 14.19 10.75 8.18
CA ASN A 135 14.78 10.16 9.37
C ASN A 135 16.04 9.38 8.97
N GLU A 136 17.21 9.94 9.27
CA GLU A 136 18.50 9.38 8.89
C GLU A 136 18.81 8.04 9.58
N VAL A 137 18.35 7.88 10.83
CA VAL A 137 18.56 6.65 11.58
C VAL A 137 17.71 5.54 10.97
N GLU A 138 16.44 5.83 10.66
CA GLU A 138 15.56 4.89 9.96
C GLU A 138 16.12 4.50 8.59
N ALA A 139 16.60 5.48 7.80
CA ALA A 139 17.23 5.21 6.50
C ALA A 139 18.42 4.26 6.64
N THR A 140 19.29 4.50 7.62
CA THR A 140 20.45 3.65 7.91
C THR A 140 20.04 2.24 8.31
N VAL A 141 19.08 2.11 9.22
CA VAL A 141 18.56 0.80 9.66
C VAL A 141 17.95 0.03 8.48
N CYS A 142 17.20 0.70 7.61
CA CYS A 142 16.60 0.05 6.45
C CYS A 142 17.64 -0.45 5.45
N LEU A 143 18.72 0.30 5.22
CA LEU A 143 19.84 -0.16 4.39
C LEU A 143 20.57 -1.36 5.00
N ILE A 144 20.73 -1.39 6.34
CA ILE A 144 21.29 -2.55 7.05
C ILE A 144 20.40 -3.78 6.86
N ILE A 145 19.08 -3.63 7.03
CA ILE A 145 18.12 -4.73 6.84
C ILE A 145 18.16 -5.24 5.40
N ALA A 146 18.17 -4.34 4.41
CA ALA A 146 18.26 -4.69 3.00
C ALA A 146 19.57 -5.47 2.68
N THR A 147 20.70 -4.99 3.18
CA THR A 147 22.01 -5.65 3.00
C THR A 147 22.04 -7.02 3.67
N GLU A 148 21.44 -7.16 4.86
CA GLU A 148 21.37 -8.44 5.58
C GLU A 148 20.47 -9.45 4.85
N LEU A 149 19.36 -9.00 4.26
CA LEU A 149 18.50 -9.84 3.41
C LEU A 149 19.27 -10.39 2.21
N GLU A 150 20.02 -9.54 1.50
CA GLU A 150 20.88 -9.98 0.40
C GLU A 150 21.98 -10.93 0.87
N GLY A 151 22.61 -10.63 2.00
CA GLY A 151 23.62 -11.49 2.63
C GLY A 151 23.12 -12.88 3.00
N ARG A 152 21.80 -13.02 3.21
CA ARG A 152 21.11 -14.30 3.47
C ARG A 152 20.51 -14.94 2.21
N GLY A 153 20.78 -14.38 1.03
CA GLY A 153 20.42 -14.97 -0.27
C GLY A 153 19.06 -14.53 -0.83
N VAL A 154 18.43 -13.48 -0.28
CA VAL A 154 17.27 -12.85 -0.92
C VAL A 154 17.76 -11.99 -2.08
N SER A 155 17.25 -12.25 -3.29
CA SER A 155 17.66 -11.48 -4.47
C SER A 155 17.07 -10.07 -4.43
N ALA A 156 17.83 -9.06 -4.91
CA ALA A 156 17.41 -7.66 -4.89
C ALA A 156 16.06 -7.41 -5.57
N ASP A 157 15.72 -8.17 -6.62
CA ASP A 157 14.44 -8.07 -7.33
C ASP A 157 13.24 -8.58 -6.50
N GLN A 158 13.49 -9.38 -5.47
CA GLN A 158 12.48 -9.85 -4.51
C GLN A 158 12.18 -8.83 -3.41
N ILE A 159 13.01 -7.79 -3.27
CA ILE A 159 12.91 -6.77 -2.23
C ILE A 159 12.35 -5.47 -2.82
N CYS A 160 11.48 -4.79 -2.08
CA CYS A 160 11.11 -3.41 -2.35
C CYS A 160 11.11 -2.58 -1.07
N MET A 161 11.63 -1.36 -1.18
CA MET A 161 11.57 -0.34 -0.15
C MET A 161 10.48 0.67 -0.51
N ILE A 162 9.57 0.90 0.43
CA ILE A 162 8.45 1.85 0.27
C ILE A 162 8.59 2.94 1.31
N SER A 163 8.47 4.20 0.89
CA SER A 163 8.49 5.35 1.81
C SER A 163 7.24 6.21 1.64
N PHE A 164 6.67 6.66 2.76
CA PHE A 164 5.59 7.67 2.77
C PHE A 164 6.09 9.08 2.41
N HIS A 165 7.38 9.37 2.63
CA HIS A 165 7.94 10.70 2.45
C HIS A 165 8.89 10.78 1.26
N ARG A 166 8.63 11.75 0.38
CA ARG A 166 9.45 11.99 -0.83
C ARG A 166 10.90 12.36 -0.52
N GLU A 167 11.14 13.08 0.58
CA GLU A 167 12.53 13.41 0.96
C GLU A 167 13.30 12.18 1.48
N GLN A 168 12.65 11.30 2.25
CA GLN A 168 13.24 10.02 2.65
C GLN A 168 13.57 9.16 1.42
N LEU A 169 12.65 9.09 0.45
CA LEU A 169 12.88 8.42 -0.83
C LEU A 169 14.08 9.03 -1.58
N ARG A 170 14.15 10.36 -1.68
CA ARG A 170 15.24 11.07 -2.36
C ARG A 170 16.61 10.73 -1.75
N ARG A 171 16.68 10.58 -0.43
CA ARG A 171 17.92 10.25 0.30
C ARG A 171 18.34 8.80 0.12
N LEU A 172 17.37 7.90 0.01
CA LEU A 172 17.60 6.48 -0.23
C LEU A 172 17.86 6.15 -1.71
N ALA A 173 17.55 7.05 -2.64
CA ALA A 173 17.58 6.75 -4.07
C ALA A 173 18.94 6.27 -4.61
N GLU A 174 20.05 6.87 -4.16
CA GLU A 174 21.39 6.44 -4.55
C GLU A 174 21.80 5.11 -3.88
N PRO A 175 21.82 5.00 -2.53
CA PRO A 175 22.26 3.75 -1.90
C PRO A 175 21.39 2.54 -2.24
N VAL A 176 20.07 2.72 -2.38
CA VAL A 176 19.17 1.60 -2.74
C VAL A 176 19.34 1.17 -4.19
N ARG A 177 19.64 2.12 -5.09
CA ARG A 177 19.98 1.80 -6.48
C ARG A 177 21.29 1.03 -6.59
N ASP A 178 22.27 1.35 -5.76
CA ASP A 178 23.55 0.63 -5.73
C ASP A 178 23.39 -0.83 -5.27
N LEU A 179 22.36 -1.12 -4.44
CA LEU A 179 21.93 -2.48 -4.09
C LEU A 179 21.07 -3.14 -5.18
N GLY A 180 20.66 -2.41 -6.23
CA GLY A 180 19.75 -2.92 -7.26
C GLY A 180 18.31 -3.18 -6.77
N ILE A 181 17.96 -2.65 -5.59
CA ILE A 181 16.65 -2.85 -4.96
C ILE A 181 15.65 -1.80 -5.48
N GLU A 182 14.39 -2.19 -5.56
CA GLU A 182 13.32 -1.27 -5.93
C GLU A 182 12.99 -0.29 -4.81
N LEU A 183 12.92 1.01 -5.14
CA LEU A 183 12.50 2.08 -4.23
C LEU A 183 11.25 2.79 -4.79
N SER A 184 10.20 2.94 -3.98
CA SER A 184 8.92 3.51 -4.42
C SER A 184 8.17 4.25 -3.31
N THR A 185 7.11 4.98 -3.69
CA THR A 185 6.10 5.50 -2.76
C THR A 185 4.88 4.58 -2.76
N VAL A 186 4.00 4.69 -1.75
CA VAL A 186 2.77 3.87 -1.66
C VAL A 186 1.94 3.98 -2.93
N ASP A 187 1.72 5.23 -3.39
CA ASP A 187 0.94 5.54 -4.59
C ASP A 187 1.43 4.83 -5.86
N THR A 188 2.71 4.46 -5.92
CA THR A 188 3.33 3.88 -7.13
C THR A 188 3.44 2.34 -7.06
N VAL A 189 3.14 1.73 -5.92
CA VAL A 189 3.26 0.26 -5.72
C VAL A 189 1.92 -0.45 -5.94
N GLN A 190 0.81 0.28 -6.14
CA GLN A 190 -0.48 -0.35 -6.38
C GLN A 190 -0.45 -1.35 -7.54
N GLY A 191 -1.04 -2.52 -7.32
CA GLY A 191 -1.07 -3.63 -8.27
C GLY A 191 0.26 -4.40 -8.39
N ARG A 192 1.30 -4.02 -7.65
CA ARG A 192 2.63 -4.67 -7.69
C ARG A 192 2.87 -5.48 -6.41
N GLU A 193 3.63 -6.55 -6.56
CA GLU A 193 3.89 -7.52 -5.50
C GLU A 193 5.40 -7.80 -5.41
N LYS A 194 5.86 -8.07 -4.18
CA LYS A 194 7.25 -8.42 -3.84
C LYS A 194 7.25 -9.42 -2.71
N ASP A 195 8.25 -10.29 -2.69
CA ASP A 195 8.38 -11.30 -1.63
C ASP A 195 8.72 -10.66 -0.29
N VAL A 196 9.51 -9.56 -0.30
CA VAL A 196 9.87 -8.79 0.88
C VAL A 196 9.63 -7.30 0.65
N VAL A 197 8.89 -6.68 1.58
CA VAL A 197 8.66 -5.23 1.58
C VAL A 197 9.23 -4.63 2.86
N ILE A 198 10.08 -3.61 2.71
CA ILE A 198 10.58 -2.77 3.80
C ILE A 198 9.83 -1.45 3.73
N LEU A 199 8.97 -1.18 4.73
CA LEU A 199 8.18 0.04 4.80
C LEU A 199 8.82 1.05 5.76
N LEU A 200 9.06 2.25 5.26
CA LEU A 200 9.56 3.39 6.02
C LEU A 200 8.43 4.36 6.31
N THR A 201 8.15 4.56 7.59
CA THR A 201 7.10 5.50 8.03
C THR A 201 7.68 6.88 8.24
N THR A 202 8.97 7.00 8.59
CA THR A 202 9.69 8.25 8.92
C THR A 202 9.14 9.03 10.10
N GLU A 203 7.92 8.73 10.55
CA GLU A 203 7.29 9.22 11.75
C GLU A 203 8.04 8.80 13.02
N THR A 204 8.12 9.72 13.99
CA THR A 204 8.75 9.47 15.29
C THR A 204 7.81 9.87 16.41
N GLY A 205 7.83 9.12 17.53
CA GLY A 205 7.00 9.43 18.70
C GLY A 205 5.70 8.63 18.76
N PHE A 206 5.68 7.41 18.23
CA PHE A 206 4.60 6.48 18.51
C PHE A 206 4.65 6.07 19.99
N ASP A 207 3.79 6.68 20.81
CA ASP A 207 3.52 6.22 22.17
C ASP A 207 2.26 5.34 22.15
N PRO A 208 2.38 4.01 22.30
CA PRO A 208 1.22 3.12 22.33
C PRO A 208 0.27 3.36 23.51
N LYS A 209 0.68 4.19 24.49
CA LYS A 209 -0.10 4.60 25.65
C LYS A 209 -0.61 6.04 25.56
N ALA A 210 -0.19 6.81 24.56
CA ALA A 210 -0.76 8.14 24.35
C ALA A 210 -2.22 7.99 23.92
N PRO A 211 -3.15 8.77 24.49
CA PRO A 211 -4.52 8.80 24.01
C PRO A 211 -4.49 9.12 22.51
N SER A 212 -5.22 8.31 21.73
CA SER A 212 -5.28 8.35 20.27
C SER A 212 -5.59 9.76 19.75
N SER A 213 -4.56 10.56 19.51
CA SER A 213 -4.65 11.89 18.91
C SER A 213 -4.85 11.86 17.39
N TRP A 214 -4.90 10.65 16.81
CA TRP A 214 -5.27 10.41 15.42
C TRP A 214 -6.79 10.30 15.21
N MET A 215 -7.60 10.29 16.28
CA MET A 215 -9.01 10.63 16.15
C MET A 215 -9.11 12.12 15.87
N ILE A 216 -9.26 12.45 14.58
CA ILE A 216 -9.65 13.76 14.07
C ILE A 216 -10.71 14.34 15.01
N SER A 217 -10.32 15.42 15.69
CA SER A 217 -11.23 16.31 16.38
C SER A 217 -12.08 17.06 15.36
N ASP A 218 -13.38 17.03 15.62
CA ASP A 218 -14.44 17.98 15.22
C ASP A 218 -14.92 17.85 13.75
N VAL A 219 -16.21 17.64 13.43
CA VAL A 219 -17.50 18.16 13.94
C VAL A 219 -18.63 17.17 13.62
#